data_AF-A0A7C4NUI9-F1
#
_entry.id   AF-A0A7C4NUI9-F1
#
_cell.length_a   1.000
_cell.length_b   1.000
_cell.length_c   1.000
_cell.angle_alpha   90.00
_cell.angle_beta   90.00
_cell.angle_gamma   90.00
#
_symmetry.space_group_name_H-M   'P 1'
#
loop_
_entity.id
_entity.type
_entity.pdbx_description
1 polymer ?
#
loop_
_entity_poly.entity_id
_entity_poly.type
_entity_poly.pdbx_seq_one_letter_code
_entity_poly.pdbx_strand_id
1 'polypeptide(L)'
;VSSLLPANLLGALPSKCRIQPDGRIVTLATAIIDSTESGYLLVRMNANGQLDTTFGSGGVVLEKNNQLPSDLALQATDNKILVSGIYDFFVDQGFFVHRYNNKATSVKETRLNVEAVRLFPNPAREQATVQFTLEAPLRLQMDLIDLQGRTVSAVTPMRAWEAGTHAYTFELPQMPAGLHWLRLRDEKGCAQVVPLTVAPR
;
A
#
# COMPACT_ATOMS: atom_id res chain seq x y z
N VAL A 1 -19.89 -2.27 -20.89
CA VAL A 1 -18.79 -2.98 -20.20
C VAL A 1 -17.73 -1.95 -19.86
N SER A 2 -18.00 -1.10 -18.86
CA SER A 2 -17.09 -0.03 -18.44
C SER A 2 -15.86 -0.63 -17.75
N SER A 3 -14.70 -0.03 -17.98
CA SER A 3 -13.37 -0.59 -17.76
C SER A 3 -13.15 -1.18 -16.36
N LEU A 4 -13.05 -2.51 -16.30
CA LEU A 4 -12.56 -3.26 -15.13
C LEU A 4 -11.02 -3.18 -15.00
N LEU A 5 -10.38 -2.38 -15.85
CA LEU A 5 -8.92 -2.27 -15.91
C LEU A 5 -8.44 -1.18 -14.93
N PRO A 6 -7.24 -1.36 -14.35
CA PRO A 6 -6.58 -0.31 -13.59
C PRO A 6 -6.50 0.99 -14.41
N ALA A 7 -6.68 2.14 -13.76
CA ALA A 7 -6.72 3.46 -14.42
C ALA A 7 -5.45 3.82 -15.22
N ASN A 8 -4.35 3.09 -15.00
CA ASN A 8 -3.03 3.33 -15.60
C ASN A 8 -2.66 2.28 -16.66
N LEU A 9 -3.63 1.61 -17.28
CA LEU A 9 -3.40 0.67 -18.37
C LEU A 9 -3.76 1.35 -19.71
N LEU A 10 -2.84 1.34 -20.68
CA LEU A 10 -3.15 1.70 -22.07
C LEU A 10 -4.01 0.63 -22.75
N GLY A 11 -3.88 -0.63 -22.33
CA GLY A 11 -4.71 -1.72 -22.85
C GLY A 11 -4.44 -3.06 -22.18
N ALA A 12 -5.40 -3.98 -22.31
CA ALA A 12 -5.27 -5.36 -21.88
C ALA A 12 -5.72 -6.30 -23.00
N LEU A 13 -4.88 -7.28 -23.33
CA LEU A 13 -5.19 -8.30 -24.32
C LEU A 13 -5.40 -9.64 -23.60
N PRO A 14 -6.64 -10.17 -23.53
CA PRO A 14 -6.89 -11.44 -22.85
C PRO A 14 -6.21 -12.59 -23.59
N SER A 15 -5.45 -13.40 -22.84
CA SER A 15 -4.61 -14.48 -23.39
C SER A 15 -5.19 -15.86 -23.05
N LYS A 16 -5.63 -16.07 -21.80
CA LYS A 16 -6.20 -17.35 -21.33
C LYS A 16 -7.23 -17.13 -20.22
N CYS A 17 -8.16 -18.06 -20.09
CA CYS A 17 -9.04 -18.15 -18.92
C CYS A 17 -9.12 -19.58 -18.38
N ARG A 18 -9.44 -19.71 -17.10
CA ARG A 18 -9.68 -20.99 -16.39
C ARG A 18 -10.83 -20.83 -15.40
N ILE A 19 -11.67 -21.86 -15.31
CA ILE A 19 -12.71 -21.98 -14.30
C ILE A 19 -12.13 -22.73 -13.09
N GLN A 20 -12.33 -22.18 -11.91
CA GLN A 20 -11.90 -22.75 -10.64
C GLN A 20 -12.95 -23.73 -10.11
N PRO A 21 -12.59 -24.68 -9.21
CA PRO A 21 -13.56 -25.67 -8.70
C PRO A 21 -14.77 -25.08 -7.97
N ASP A 22 -14.67 -23.85 -7.49
CA ASP A 22 -15.76 -23.10 -6.84
C ASP A 22 -16.63 -22.31 -7.84
N GLY A 23 -16.39 -22.46 -9.14
CA GLY A 23 -17.11 -21.79 -10.21
C GLY A 23 -16.61 -20.37 -10.54
N ARG A 24 -15.62 -19.84 -9.81
CA ARG A 24 -14.99 -18.55 -10.16
C ARG A 24 -14.20 -18.68 -11.46
N ILE A 25 -14.04 -17.57 -12.16
CA ILE A 25 -13.34 -17.49 -13.43
C ILE A 25 -12.10 -16.63 -13.24
N VAL A 26 -10.92 -17.14 -13.58
CA VAL A 26 -9.69 -16.36 -13.62
C VAL A 26 -9.25 -16.19 -15.07
N THR A 27 -8.97 -14.94 -15.42
CA THR A 27 -8.53 -14.54 -16.76
C THR A 27 -7.16 -13.90 -16.67
N LEU A 28 -6.25 -14.41 -17.50
CA LEU A 28 -4.93 -13.88 -17.73
C LEU A 28 -4.95 -13.00 -18.97
N ALA A 29 -4.38 -11.80 -18.87
CA ALA A 29 -4.21 -10.90 -20.00
C ALA A 29 -2.84 -10.25 -19.99
N THR A 30 -2.30 -9.99 -21.17
CA THR A 30 -1.12 -9.14 -21.32
C THR A 30 -1.52 -7.70 -21.03
N ALA A 31 -0.74 -7.03 -20.17
CA ALA A 31 -0.94 -5.66 -19.77
C ALA A 31 0.00 -4.74 -20.56
N ILE A 32 -0.57 -3.72 -21.21
CA ILE A 32 0.19 -2.64 -21.85
C ILE A 32 0.07 -1.44 -20.92
N ILE A 33 1.17 -1.09 -20.24
CA ILE A 33 1.16 -0.05 -19.21
C ILE A 33 1.58 1.28 -19.84
N ASP A 34 2.71 1.31 -20.53
CA ASP A 34 3.13 2.44 -21.37
C ASP A 34 3.92 1.97 -22.61
N SER A 35 4.63 2.86 -23.32
CA SER A 35 5.39 2.52 -24.53
C SER A 35 6.67 1.73 -24.25
N THR A 36 7.08 1.62 -23.00
CA THR A 36 8.33 0.99 -22.53
C THR A 36 8.11 -0.08 -21.46
N GLU A 37 6.93 -0.09 -20.83
CA GLU A 37 6.56 -0.99 -19.75
C GLU A 37 5.36 -1.86 -20.15
N SER A 38 5.53 -3.17 -19.98
CA SER A 38 4.50 -4.18 -20.16
C SER A 38 4.49 -5.14 -18.97
N GLY A 39 3.50 -6.02 -18.96
CA GLY A 39 3.44 -7.10 -18.00
C GLY A 39 2.17 -7.88 -18.20
N TYR A 40 1.51 -8.23 -17.10
CA TYR A 40 0.27 -8.96 -17.19
C TYR A 40 -0.65 -8.72 -16.02
N LEU A 41 -1.91 -9.10 -16.21
CA LEU A 41 -2.93 -9.02 -15.21
C LEU A 41 -3.70 -10.33 -15.07
N LEU A 42 -4.07 -10.63 -13.83
CA LEU A 42 -5.05 -11.63 -13.48
C LEU A 42 -6.32 -10.93 -13.03
N VAL A 43 -7.43 -11.23 -13.68
CA VAL A 43 -8.77 -10.74 -13.32
C VAL A 43 -9.58 -11.93 -12.84
N ARG A 44 -10.20 -11.80 -11.67
CA ARG A 44 -11.11 -12.82 -11.17
C ARG A 44 -12.56 -12.35 -11.18
N MET A 45 -13.43 -13.19 -11.71
CA MET A 45 -14.87 -13.02 -11.70
C MET A 45 -15.51 -14.13 -10.86
N ASN A 46 -16.62 -13.80 -10.22
CA ASN A 46 -17.53 -14.75 -9.61
C ASN A 46 -18.21 -15.61 -10.67
N ALA A 47 -18.80 -16.74 -10.26
CA ALA A 47 -19.54 -17.64 -11.15
C ALA A 47 -20.70 -16.96 -11.91
N ASN A 48 -21.23 -15.87 -11.35
CA ASN A 48 -22.28 -15.05 -11.96
C ASN A 48 -21.74 -14.00 -12.96
N GLY A 49 -20.44 -14.00 -13.27
CA GLY A 49 -19.79 -13.07 -14.19
C GLY A 49 -19.47 -11.69 -13.61
N GLN A 50 -19.83 -11.41 -12.35
CA GLN A 50 -19.44 -10.17 -11.68
C GLN A 50 -18.00 -10.23 -11.20
N LEU A 51 -17.30 -9.08 -11.16
CA LEU A 51 -15.93 -9.03 -10.66
C LEU A 51 -15.86 -9.48 -9.19
N ASP A 52 -14.89 -10.34 -8.86
CA ASP A 52 -14.63 -10.77 -7.48
C ASP A 52 -13.69 -9.77 -6.80
N THR A 53 -14.26 -8.76 -6.15
CA THR A 53 -13.51 -7.69 -5.46
C THR A 53 -12.66 -8.17 -4.29
N THR A 54 -12.78 -9.44 -3.88
CA THR A 54 -11.96 -10.05 -2.83
C THR A 54 -10.63 -10.61 -3.35
N PHE A 55 -10.38 -10.56 -4.66
CA PHE A 55 -9.14 -11.00 -5.29
C PHE A 55 -8.19 -9.83 -5.56
N GLY A 56 -6.90 -9.97 -5.26
CA GLY A 56 -5.91 -8.92 -5.51
C GLY A 56 -6.33 -7.55 -4.98
N SER A 57 -6.14 -6.51 -5.79
CA SER A 57 -6.67 -5.17 -5.55
C SER A 57 -7.96 -4.96 -6.34
N GLY A 58 -9.11 -5.14 -5.68
CA GLY A 58 -10.42 -4.86 -6.28
C GLY A 58 -10.80 -5.82 -7.41
N GLY A 59 -10.29 -7.05 -7.40
CA GLY A 59 -10.56 -8.08 -8.40
C GLY A 59 -9.43 -8.30 -9.42
N VAL A 60 -8.34 -7.53 -9.29
CA VAL A 60 -7.23 -7.52 -10.26
C VAL A 60 -5.89 -7.67 -9.54
N VAL A 61 -5.01 -8.48 -10.10
CA VAL A 61 -3.56 -8.46 -9.83
C VAL A 61 -2.90 -7.91 -11.08
N LEU A 62 -2.06 -6.87 -10.93
CA LEU A 62 -1.27 -6.30 -12.01
C LEU A 62 0.21 -6.50 -11.68
N GLU A 63 0.92 -7.16 -12.58
CA GLU A 63 2.37 -7.34 -12.52
C GLU A 63 3.02 -6.43 -13.55
N LYS A 64 3.87 -5.53 -13.09
CA LYS A 64 4.61 -4.57 -13.92
C LYS A 64 6.07 -4.97 -13.99
N ASN A 65 6.36 -6.00 -14.78
CA ASN A 65 7.65 -6.68 -14.73
C ASN A 65 8.23 -7.02 -16.11
N ASN A 66 7.65 -6.48 -17.18
CA ASN A 66 8.04 -6.75 -18.58
C ASN A 66 8.05 -8.24 -18.96
N GLN A 67 7.27 -9.05 -18.24
CA GLN A 67 7.09 -10.46 -18.57
C GLN A 67 5.86 -10.64 -19.47
N LEU A 68 6.01 -11.49 -20.48
CA LEU A 68 4.94 -11.84 -21.41
C LEU A 68 4.32 -13.18 -21.01
N PRO A 69 3.07 -13.19 -20.53
CA PRO A 69 2.43 -14.41 -20.08
C PRO A 69 1.97 -15.23 -21.29
N SER A 70 2.06 -16.56 -21.18
CA SER A 70 1.72 -17.50 -22.26
C SER A 70 0.65 -18.52 -21.87
N ASP A 71 0.66 -18.98 -20.62
CA ASP A 71 -0.31 -19.94 -20.13
C ASP A 71 -0.73 -19.68 -18.68
N LEU A 72 -1.90 -20.23 -18.36
CA LEU A 72 -2.59 -20.13 -17.09
C LEU A 72 -3.10 -21.51 -16.70
N ALA A 73 -2.68 -22.01 -15.55
CA ALA A 73 -3.12 -23.29 -15.02
C ALA A 73 -3.62 -23.16 -13.58
N LEU A 74 -4.44 -24.12 -13.16
CA LEU A 74 -4.85 -24.26 -11.77
C LEU A 74 -4.15 -25.48 -11.20
N GLN A 75 -3.44 -25.29 -10.09
CA GLN A 75 -2.80 -26.38 -9.37
C GLN A 75 -3.88 -27.18 -8.64
N ALA A 76 -4.10 -28.44 -9.05
CA ALA A 76 -5.23 -29.25 -8.59
C ALA A 76 -5.26 -29.52 -7.07
N THR A 77 -4.10 -29.51 -6.41
CA THR A 77 -3.99 -29.84 -4.98
C THR A 77 -4.45 -28.72 -4.05
N ASP A 78 -4.29 -27.46 -4.46
CA ASP A 78 -4.52 -26.30 -3.60
C ASP A 78 -5.22 -25.12 -4.30
N ASN A 79 -5.68 -25.34 -5.54
CA ASN A 79 -6.32 -24.36 -6.42
C ASN A 79 -5.53 -23.08 -6.65
N LYS A 80 -4.21 -23.09 -6.40
CA LYS A 80 -3.35 -21.96 -6.72
C LYS A 80 -3.31 -21.74 -8.23
N ILE A 81 -3.10 -20.49 -8.60
CA ILE A 81 -3.07 -20.08 -10.00
C ILE A 81 -1.60 -20.08 -10.43
N LEU A 82 -1.28 -20.83 -11.47
CA LEU A 82 0.04 -20.84 -12.10
C LEU A 82 -0.02 -20.00 -13.36
N VAL A 83 0.92 -19.07 -13.50
CA VAL A 83 1.14 -18.28 -14.71
C VAL A 83 2.52 -18.58 -15.20
N SER A 84 2.65 -18.92 -16.49
CA SER A 84 3.96 -19.13 -17.10
C SER A 84 4.10 -18.32 -18.38
N GLY A 85 5.33 -18.01 -18.73
CA GLY A 85 5.62 -17.21 -19.91
C GLY A 85 7.10 -17.01 -20.10
N ILE A 86 7.41 -16.00 -20.89
CA ILE A 86 8.79 -15.60 -21.20
C ILE A 86 9.05 -14.20 -20.65
N TYR A 87 10.30 -13.89 -20.38
CA TYR A 87 10.73 -12.50 -20.26
C TYR A 87 11.69 -12.20 -21.41
N ASP A 88 11.50 -11.05 -22.03
CA ASP A 88 12.32 -10.59 -23.15
C ASP A 88 13.18 -9.43 -22.65
N PHE A 89 14.40 -9.75 -22.22
CA PHE A 89 15.45 -8.76 -22.10
C PHE A 89 16.46 -9.06 -23.19
N PHE A 90 16.83 -8.02 -23.96
CA PHE A 90 17.62 -7.99 -25.20
C PHE A 90 18.83 -8.93 -25.36
N VAL A 91 19.24 -9.67 -24.32
CA VAL A 91 20.34 -10.64 -24.33
C VAL A 91 20.07 -11.96 -23.59
N ASP A 92 18.98 -12.08 -22.81
CA ASP A 92 18.64 -13.29 -22.04
C ASP A 92 17.15 -13.63 -22.20
N GLN A 93 16.86 -14.66 -23.01
CA GLN A 93 15.53 -15.25 -23.08
C GLN A 93 15.42 -16.38 -22.04
N GLY A 94 14.53 -16.21 -21.08
CA GLY A 94 14.19 -17.24 -20.11
C GLY A 94 12.68 -17.46 -20.02
N PHE A 95 12.29 -18.51 -19.30
CA PHE A 95 10.91 -18.73 -18.94
C PHE A 95 10.69 -18.42 -17.46
N PHE A 96 9.47 -18.04 -17.11
CA PHE A 96 9.06 -17.89 -15.72
C PHE A 96 7.85 -18.77 -15.43
N VAL A 97 7.72 -19.14 -14.15
CA VAL A 97 6.50 -19.72 -13.59
C VAL A 97 6.23 -19.02 -12.28
N HIS A 98 5.13 -18.27 -12.22
CA HIS A 98 4.65 -17.63 -11.02
C HIS A 98 3.48 -18.41 -10.44
N ARG A 99 3.40 -18.47 -9.11
CA ARG A 99 2.32 -19.14 -8.39
C ARG A 99 1.61 -18.17 -7.46
N TYR A 100 0.33 -17.94 -7.72
CA TYR A 100 -0.54 -17.03 -6.99
C TYR A 100 -1.48 -17.78 -6.06
N ASN A 101 -1.71 -17.22 -4.87
CA ASN A 101 -2.72 -17.71 -3.96
C ASN A 101 -4.13 -17.44 -4.51
N ASN A 102 -5.03 -18.40 -4.34
CA ASN A 102 -6.44 -18.25 -4.71
C ASN A 102 -7.27 -17.45 -3.69
N LYS A 103 -6.64 -16.90 -2.66
CA LYS A 103 -7.29 -16.07 -1.66
C LYS A 103 -6.42 -14.85 -1.46
N ALA A 104 -7.04 -13.69 -1.26
CA ALA A 104 -6.29 -12.54 -0.77
C ALA A 104 -5.67 -12.90 0.58
N THR A 105 -4.36 -13.11 0.58
CA THR A 105 -3.52 -13.02 1.78
C THR A 105 -2.88 -11.64 1.86
N SER A 106 -3.51 -10.61 1.27
CA SER A 106 -3.02 -9.26 1.50
C SER A 106 -3.23 -8.94 2.97
N VAL A 107 -2.11 -8.88 3.70
CA VAL A 107 -2.01 -7.84 4.71
C VAL A 107 -2.09 -6.57 3.89
N LYS A 108 -3.29 -5.98 3.78
CA LYS A 108 -3.38 -4.59 3.38
C LYS A 108 -2.59 -3.88 4.47
N GLU A 109 -1.33 -3.53 4.21
CA GLU A 109 -0.57 -2.69 5.13
C GLU A 109 -1.42 -1.44 5.28
N THR A 110 -2.16 -1.38 6.38
CA THR A 110 -2.96 -0.22 6.70
C THR A 110 -1.93 0.75 7.24
N ARG A 111 -1.29 1.46 6.31
CA ARG A 111 -0.39 2.55 6.65
C ARG A 111 -1.24 3.73 7.04
N LEU A 112 -0.77 4.48 8.03
CA LEU A 112 -1.36 5.75 8.38
C LEU A 112 -1.22 6.69 7.17
N ASN A 113 -2.34 7.18 6.61
CA ASN A 113 -2.30 8.01 5.41
C ASN A 113 -2.00 9.48 5.75
N VAL A 114 -0.77 9.73 6.21
CA VAL A 114 -0.28 11.06 6.56
C VAL A 114 1.02 11.30 5.82
N GLU A 115 1.04 12.36 5.02
CA GLU A 115 2.17 12.70 4.16
C GLU A 115 2.96 13.91 4.68
N ALA A 116 4.17 14.07 4.15
CA ALA A 116 5.01 15.25 4.36
C ALA A 116 5.21 15.66 5.83
N VAL A 117 5.24 14.69 6.75
CA VAL A 117 5.38 14.99 8.18
C VAL A 117 6.76 15.57 8.48
N ARG A 118 6.79 16.82 8.94
CA ARG A 118 8.00 17.56 9.29
C ARG A 118 7.89 18.11 10.71
N LEU A 119 9.00 18.09 11.43
CA LEU A 119 9.11 18.67 12.77
C LEU A 119 10.15 19.77 12.77
N PHE A 120 9.76 20.95 13.24
CA PHE A 120 10.66 22.10 13.34
C PHE A 120 10.28 23.01 14.52
N PRO A 121 11.25 23.68 15.17
CA PRO A 121 12.68 23.51 14.97
C PRO A 121 13.13 22.11 15.45
N ASN A 122 14.14 21.54 14.79
CA ASN A 122 14.78 20.30 15.21
C ASN A 122 16.30 20.52 15.12
N PRO A 123 17.03 20.73 16.24
CA PRO A 123 16.60 20.53 17.63
C PRO A 123 15.58 21.56 18.17
N ALA A 124 14.64 21.11 19.00
CA ALA A 124 13.64 21.92 19.70
C ALA A 124 14.06 22.22 21.15
N ARG A 125 13.57 23.33 21.73
CA ARG A 125 13.87 23.73 23.13
C ARG A 125 12.61 23.78 23.99
N GLU A 126 11.75 24.76 23.71
CA GLU A 126 10.53 25.02 24.49
C GLU A 126 9.29 24.49 23.78
N GLN A 127 9.27 24.59 22.46
CA GLN A 127 8.15 24.16 21.62
C GLN A 127 8.67 23.54 20.32
N ALA A 128 7.82 22.75 19.68
CA ALA A 128 8.02 22.26 18.32
C ALA A 128 6.71 22.32 17.54
N THR A 129 6.83 22.48 16.23
CA THR A 129 5.73 22.47 15.28
C THR A 129 5.81 21.21 14.43
N VAL A 130 4.73 20.46 14.38
CA VAL A 130 4.52 19.41 13.39
C VAL A 130 3.73 19.97 12.22
N GLN A 131 4.26 19.79 11.02
CA GLN A 131 3.53 20.02 9.77
C GLN A 131 3.27 18.68 9.09
N PHE A 132 2.07 18.47 8.59
CA PHE A 132 1.69 17.23 7.90
C PHE A 132 0.56 17.50 6.89
N THR A 133 0.38 16.59 5.93
CA THR A 133 -0.65 16.69 4.90
C THR A 133 -1.53 15.44 4.93
N LEU A 134 -2.84 15.66 4.83
CA LEU A 134 -3.86 14.60 4.76
C LEU A 134 -4.55 14.64 3.40
N GLU A 135 -4.59 13.51 2.70
CA GLU A 135 -5.34 13.42 1.43
C GLU A 135 -6.87 13.41 1.65
N ALA A 136 -7.32 12.95 2.82
CA ALA A 136 -8.71 12.86 3.22
C ALA A 136 -8.86 13.13 4.72
N PRO A 137 -10.07 13.51 5.21
CA PRO A 137 -10.28 13.74 6.63
C PRO A 137 -9.92 12.50 7.47
N LEU A 138 -9.17 12.71 8.55
CA LEU A 138 -8.65 11.64 9.40
C LEU A 138 -8.67 12.04 10.87
N ARG A 139 -8.99 11.09 11.75
CA ARG A 139 -8.86 11.28 13.20
C ARG A 139 -7.49 10.82 13.66
N LEU A 140 -6.77 11.72 14.34
CA LEU A 140 -5.41 11.49 14.80
C LEU A 140 -5.27 11.85 16.28
N GLN A 141 -4.53 11.01 16.98
CA GLN A 141 -3.89 11.30 18.26
C GLN A 141 -2.40 11.51 18.03
N MET A 142 -1.79 12.43 18.78
CA MET A 142 -0.35 12.67 18.74
C MET A 142 0.23 12.61 20.14
N ASP A 143 1.30 11.84 20.30
CA ASP A 143 2.05 11.74 21.56
C ASP A 143 3.56 11.76 21.29
N LEU A 144 4.34 12.28 22.23
CA LEU A 144 5.79 12.09 22.26
C LEU A 144 6.11 10.78 22.98
N ILE A 145 7.06 10.03 22.41
CA ILE A 145 7.52 8.75 22.94
C ILE A 145 9.04 8.73 23.11
N ASP A 146 9.49 7.96 24.11
CA ASP A 146 10.92 7.68 24.33
C ASP A 146 11.45 6.58 23.40
N LEU A 147 12.74 6.25 23.54
CA LEU A 147 13.42 5.19 22.78
C LEU A 147 12.84 3.79 23.01
N GLN A 148 12.09 3.59 24.10
CA GLN A 148 11.40 2.34 24.43
C GLN A 148 9.95 2.33 23.94
N GLY A 149 9.50 3.40 23.26
CA GLY A 149 8.14 3.55 22.74
C GLY A 149 7.09 3.95 23.78
N ARG A 150 7.50 4.29 25.01
CA ARG A 150 6.61 4.73 26.08
C ARG A 150 6.22 6.19 25.85
N THR A 151 4.94 6.50 26.03
CA THR A 151 4.46 7.88 25.96
C THR A 151 5.05 8.69 27.11
N VAL A 152 5.77 9.77 26.77
CA VAL A 152 6.36 10.72 27.72
C VAL A 152 5.57 12.02 27.81
N SER A 153 4.84 12.39 26.76
CA SER A 153 3.96 13.55 26.75
C SER A 153 2.83 13.37 25.74
N ALA A 154 1.61 13.79 26.08
CA ALA A 154 0.50 13.83 25.14
C ALA A 154 0.51 15.18 24.40
N VAL A 155 0.49 15.15 23.06
CA VAL A 155 0.50 16.37 22.23
C VAL A 155 -0.91 16.78 21.86
N THR A 156 -1.71 15.84 21.33
CA THR A 156 -3.15 16.05 21.11
C THR A 156 -3.93 14.79 21.44
N PRO A 157 -5.13 14.89 22.05
CA PRO A 157 -6.05 13.76 22.12
C PRO A 157 -6.52 13.35 20.71
N MET A 158 -7.21 12.21 20.61
CA MET A 158 -7.84 11.78 19.37
C MET A 158 -8.82 12.86 18.89
N ARG A 159 -8.51 13.49 17.75
CA ARG A 159 -9.33 14.57 17.17
C ARG A 159 -9.38 14.47 15.65
N ALA A 160 -10.47 14.98 15.07
CA ALA A 160 -10.62 15.04 13.62
C ALA A 160 -9.78 16.17 13.02
N TRP A 161 -9.21 15.88 11.85
CA TRP A 161 -8.48 16.79 10.98
C TRP A 161 -9.06 16.67 9.58
N GLU A 162 -9.29 17.80 8.92
CA GLU A 162 -9.79 17.83 7.55
C GLU A 162 -8.69 17.47 6.54
N ALA A 163 -9.07 17.21 5.29
CA ALA A 163 -8.08 17.07 4.22
C ALA A 163 -7.28 18.37 4.02
N GLY A 164 -6.01 18.25 3.65
CA GLY A 164 -5.11 19.38 3.41
C GLY A 164 -3.89 19.39 4.33
N THR A 165 -3.14 20.49 4.27
CA THR A 165 -1.91 20.68 5.04
C THR A 165 -2.21 21.38 6.37
N HIS A 166 -1.71 20.80 7.45
CA HIS A 166 -1.88 21.29 8.82
C HIS A 166 -0.52 21.59 9.43
N ALA A 167 -0.50 22.59 10.31
CA ALA A 167 0.64 22.88 11.18
C ALA A 167 0.12 23.01 12.62
N TYR A 168 0.74 22.28 13.54
CA TYR A 168 0.36 22.26 14.96
C TYR A 168 1.59 22.44 15.85
N THR A 169 1.60 23.52 16.62
CA THR A 169 2.66 23.82 17.59
C THR A 169 2.29 23.29 18.96
N PHE A 170 3.24 22.65 19.62
CA PHE A 170 3.09 22.08 20.96
C PHE A 170 4.31 22.37 21.83
N GLU A 171 4.05 22.48 23.13
CA GLU A 171 5.06 22.77 24.15
C GLU A 171 5.80 21.50 24.59
N LEU A 172 7.03 21.67 25.05
CA LEU A 172 7.95 20.64 25.54
C LEU A 172 8.25 20.88 27.04
N PRO A 173 7.30 20.57 27.94
CA PRO A 173 7.45 20.86 29.36
C PRO A 173 8.51 19.95 30.00
N GLN A 174 9.65 20.52 30.38
CA GLN A 174 10.73 19.85 31.14
C GLN A 174 11.17 18.49 30.58
N MET A 175 11.14 18.35 29.25
CA MET A 175 11.56 17.10 28.61
C MET A 175 13.07 16.90 28.72
N PRO A 176 13.55 15.68 29.02
CA PRO A 176 14.97 15.38 28.96
C PRO A 176 15.55 15.69 27.58
N ALA A 177 16.70 16.34 27.54
CA ALA A 177 17.43 16.56 26.30
C ALA A 177 17.82 15.21 25.67
N GLY A 178 17.73 15.11 24.35
CA GLY A 178 18.01 13.88 23.61
C GLY A 178 17.02 13.60 22.49
N LEU A 179 17.09 12.38 21.96
CA LEU A 179 16.23 11.92 20.88
C LEU A 179 14.90 11.40 21.43
N HIS A 180 13.80 11.96 20.91
CA HIS A 180 12.43 11.51 21.12
C HIS A 180 11.78 11.27 19.76
N TRP A 181 10.58 10.68 19.75
CA TRP A 181 9.77 10.59 18.54
C TRP A 181 8.39 11.18 18.78
N LEU A 182 7.87 11.92 17.82
CA LEU A 182 6.44 12.20 17.72
C LEU A 182 5.77 11.01 17.04
N ARG A 183 4.76 10.45 17.70
CA ARG A 183 3.91 9.38 17.15
C ARG A 183 2.55 9.95 16.79
N LEU A 184 2.20 9.87 15.51
CA LEU A 184 0.85 10.11 15.01
C LEU A 184 0.14 8.75 14.92
N ARG A 185 -1.10 8.67 15.38
CA ARG A 185 -1.88 7.41 15.38
C ARG A 185 -3.34 7.65 15.03
N ASP A 186 -3.94 6.78 14.21
CA ASP A 186 -5.37 6.80 13.93
C ASP A 186 -6.21 5.92 14.89
N GLU A 187 -7.53 5.96 14.73
CA GLU A 187 -8.48 5.14 15.49
C GLU A 187 -8.33 3.63 15.25
N LYS A 188 -7.66 3.23 14.15
CA LYS A 188 -7.39 1.82 13.81
C LYS A 188 -6.09 1.31 14.41
N GLY A 189 -5.33 2.17 15.09
CA GLY A 189 -4.04 1.84 15.70
C GLY A 189 -2.86 1.91 14.72
N CYS A 190 -3.08 2.36 13.48
CA CYS A 190 -2.01 2.58 12.52
C CYS A 190 -1.22 3.81 12.97
N ALA A 191 0.11 3.72 12.95
CA ALA A 191 0.97 4.77 13.49
C ALA A 191 2.14 5.10 12.57
N GLN A 192 2.51 6.37 12.58
CA GLN A 192 3.73 6.89 11.96
C GLN A 192 4.52 7.63 13.03
N VAL A 193 5.85 7.46 13.02
CA VAL A 193 6.76 8.10 13.98
C VAL A 193 7.74 8.99 13.25
N VAL A 194 8.02 10.16 13.84
CA VAL A 194 8.96 11.15 13.29
C VAL A 194 9.91 11.62 14.38
N PRO A 195 11.23 11.64 14.13
CA PRO A 195 12.22 12.01 15.14
C PRO A 195 12.15 13.49 15.52
N LEU A 196 12.26 13.74 16.82
CA LEU A 196 12.39 15.06 17.44
C LEU A 196 13.61 15.07 18.35
N THR A 197 14.58 15.92 18.09
CA THR A 197 15.69 16.16 19.01
C THR A 197 15.31 17.28 19.96
N VAL A 198 15.38 17.06 21.26
CA VAL A 198 15.22 18.10 22.29
C VAL A 198 16.61 18.56 22.72
N ALA A 199 16.90 19.84 22.55
CA ALA A 199 18.15 20.44 22.96
C ALA A 199 18.24 20.58 24.50
N PRO A 200 19.45 20.57 25.07
CA PRO A 200 19.66 20.99 26.45
C PRO A 200 19.12 22.41 26.68
N ARG A 201 18.51 22.62 27.83
CA ARG A 201 18.15 23.96 28.31
C ARG A 201 19.39 24.71 28.78
#